data_AF-A0A9W3X1L4-F1
#
_entry.id   AF-A0A9W3X1L4-F1
#
_cell.length_a   1.000
_cell.length_b   1.000
_cell.length_c   1.000
_cell.angle_alpha   90.00
_cell.angle_beta   90.00
_cell.angle_gamma   90.00
#
_symmetry.space_group_name_H-M   'P 1'
#
loop_
_entity.id
_entity.type
_entity.pdbx_description
1 polymer ?
#
loop_
_entity_poly.entity_id
_entity_poly.type
_entity_poly.pdbx_seq_one_letter_code
_entity_poly.pdbx_strand_id
1 'polypeptide(L)'
;MQRNTPLKVRQTNPNFKDKLTLRLLSNDSKNEKSIQVGNEWITIQGDTPLVPFIDTPYGEEHAVLEYQVGNESATKPLPIYKQQGSVSQFFSTWDQFDGEYALIQGKSFQLFVPKKDKELVRSLKDFQSLDELIAYYEDIFAMYDSIIGLDGSTVENRKSQNRYFLKADISGAGGAYYGTNWTANSSDSTKMWLDKLSWGTLHEIAHGYQAGFDNQGIFTGEVSNNLFGVQYQYSKYGKKADQVGCLISGKRNR
;
A
#
# COMPACT_ATOMS: atom_id res chain seq x y z
N MET A 1 16.27 -6.65 -4.05
CA MET A 1 17.72 -6.87 -3.85
C MET A 1 17.93 -8.00 -2.86
N GLN A 2 18.94 -8.84 -3.06
CA GLN A 2 19.34 -9.81 -2.04
C GLN A 2 20.04 -9.12 -0.85
N ARG A 3 20.20 -9.85 0.25
CA ARG A 3 20.91 -9.36 1.43
C ARG A 3 22.32 -8.89 1.08
N ASN A 4 22.79 -7.86 1.76
CA ASN A 4 24.12 -7.26 1.62
C ASN A 4 24.50 -6.85 0.18
N THR A 5 23.52 -6.69 -0.71
CA THR A 5 23.76 -6.18 -2.06
C THR A 5 23.71 -4.65 -2.02
N PRO A 6 24.80 -3.94 -2.33
CA PRO A 6 24.82 -2.48 -2.30
C PRO A 6 24.07 -1.91 -3.51
N LEU A 7 23.21 -0.93 -3.25
CA LEU A 7 22.59 -0.07 -4.24
C LEU A 7 23.25 1.30 -4.18
N LYS A 8 23.95 1.67 -5.26
CA LYS A 8 24.37 3.04 -5.47
C LYS A 8 23.29 3.77 -6.22
N VAL A 9 22.99 4.99 -5.80
CA VAL A 9 21.95 5.82 -6.42
C VAL A 9 22.38 7.29 -6.40
N ARG A 10 21.97 8.04 -7.42
CA ARG A 10 21.99 9.51 -7.44
C ARG A 10 20.83 10.05 -8.27
N GLN A 11 20.48 11.29 -8.03
CA GLN A 11 19.57 12.07 -8.84
C GLN A 11 20.38 12.82 -9.93
N THR A 12 19.90 12.85 -11.17
CA THR A 12 20.68 13.38 -12.31
C THR A 12 20.00 14.52 -13.07
N ASN A 13 18.72 14.80 -12.86
CA ASN A 13 18.07 15.97 -13.48
C ASN A 13 18.57 17.26 -12.78
N PRO A 14 19.33 18.14 -13.47
CA PRO A 14 19.88 19.36 -12.88
C PRO A 14 18.82 20.38 -12.46
N ASN A 15 17.59 20.31 -12.99
CA ASN A 15 16.51 21.24 -12.64
C ASN A 15 15.82 20.87 -11.32
N PHE A 16 15.89 19.61 -10.90
CA PHE A 16 15.34 19.17 -9.63
C PHE A 16 16.33 19.50 -8.50
N LYS A 17 15.91 20.34 -7.54
CA LYS A 17 16.78 20.86 -6.47
C LYS A 17 16.59 20.17 -5.11
N ASP A 18 15.49 19.44 -4.94
CA ASP A 18 15.20 18.73 -3.71
C ASP A 18 15.95 17.39 -3.62
N LYS A 19 15.82 16.73 -2.47
CA LYS A 19 16.30 15.35 -2.29
C LYS A 19 15.12 14.38 -2.36
N LEU A 20 15.38 13.20 -2.90
CA LEU A 20 14.43 12.09 -2.90
C LEU A 20 14.66 11.19 -1.70
N THR A 21 13.57 10.68 -1.12
CA THR A 21 13.67 9.60 -0.14
C THR A 21 13.66 8.26 -0.87
N LEU A 22 14.79 7.55 -0.82
CA LEU A 22 14.87 6.14 -1.21
C LEU A 22 14.61 5.26 0.01
N ARG A 23 13.71 4.29 -0.14
CA ARG A 23 13.34 3.32 0.88
C ARG A 23 13.66 1.92 0.40
N LEU A 24 14.27 1.10 1.26
CA LEU A 24 14.40 -0.33 1.07
C LEU A 24 13.36 -1.02 1.96
N LEU A 25 12.29 -1.52 1.36
CA LEU A 25 11.11 -2.03 2.05
C LEU A 25 11.08 -3.56 2.10
N SER A 26 10.39 -4.09 3.11
CA SER A 26 10.13 -5.52 3.38
C SER A 26 8.72 -5.68 3.97
N ASN A 27 8.35 -6.87 4.45
CA ASN A 27 7.14 -7.08 5.24
C ASN A 27 7.36 -6.93 6.76
N ASP A 28 8.47 -6.31 7.18
CA ASP A 28 8.79 -6.01 8.58
C ASP A 28 9.57 -4.69 8.67
N SER A 29 8.94 -3.66 9.22
CA SER A 29 9.49 -2.30 9.29
C SER A 29 10.81 -2.22 10.07
N LYS A 30 11.08 -3.16 10.99
CA LYS A 30 12.36 -3.20 11.73
C LYS A 30 13.58 -3.45 10.85
N ASN A 31 13.40 -4.08 9.69
CA ASN A 31 14.49 -4.42 8.78
C ASN A 31 14.66 -3.40 7.64
N GLU A 32 13.76 -2.43 7.56
CA GLU A 32 13.73 -1.46 6.48
C GLU A 32 14.74 -0.35 6.68
N LYS A 33 15.16 0.27 5.59
CA LYS A 33 16.11 1.38 5.61
C LYS A 33 15.65 2.49 4.69
N SER A 34 16.04 3.72 5.00
CA SER A 34 15.80 4.85 4.11
C SER A 34 17.00 5.78 4.06
N ILE A 35 17.13 6.52 2.96
CA ILE A 35 18.20 7.48 2.75
C ILE A 35 17.75 8.60 1.82
N GLN A 36 18.30 9.80 2.04
CA GLN A 36 18.09 10.94 1.16
C GLN A 36 19.07 10.89 -0.02
N VAL A 37 18.55 11.04 -1.23
CA VAL A 37 19.29 10.95 -2.49
C VAL A 37 19.28 12.32 -3.17
N GLY A 38 20.48 12.89 -3.35
CA GLY A 38 20.69 14.11 -4.12
C GLY A 38 21.51 13.82 -5.37
N ASN A 39 22.25 14.83 -5.86
CA ASN A 39 23.10 14.73 -7.06
C ASN A 39 24.37 13.88 -6.88
N GLU A 40 24.81 13.66 -5.63
CA GLU A 40 25.97 12.84 -5.31
C GLU A 40 25.61 11.35 -5.22
N TRP A 41 26.57 10.50 -5.58
CA TRP A 41 26.43 9.05 -5.39
C TRP A 41 26.38 8.68 -3.92
N ILE A 42 25.32 7.97 -3.53
CA ILE A 42 25.17 7.41 -2.20
C ILE A 42 24.90 5.91 -2.27
N THR A 43 25.36 5.16 -1.26
CA THR A 43 25.20 3.70 -1.19
C THR A 43 24.29 3.31 -0.03
N ILE A 44 23.35 2.40 -0.27
CA ILE A 44 22.49 1.80 0.74
C ILE A 44 22.40 0.28 0.56
N GLN A 45 22.32 -0.47 1.66
CA GLN A 45 22.16 -1.92 1.66
C GLN A 45 21.43 -2.41 2.90
N GLY A 46 20.68 -3.52 2.79
CA GLY A 46 20.06 -4.25 3.89
C GLY A 46 20.79 -5.55 4.21
N ASP A 47 20.56 -6.10 5.39
CA ASP A 47 21.03 -7.42 5.84
C ASP A 47 20.01 -8.55 5.56
N THR A 48 18.82 -8.17 5.12
CA THR A 48 17.73 -9.00 4.60
C THR A 48 17.43 -8.65 3.14
N PRO A 49 16.66 -9.49 2.40
CA PRO A 49 16.15 -9.12 1.09
C PRO A 49 15.18 -7.93 1.18
N LEU A 50 15.46 -6.86 0.44
CA LEU A 50 14.67 -5.63 0.44
C LEU A 50 14.35 -5.17 -0.98
N VAL A 51 13.24 -4.45 -1.16
CA VAL A 51 12.82 -3.89 -2.45
C VAL A 51 12.96 -2.36 -2.41
N PRO A 52 13.70 -1.74 -3.35
CA PRO A 52 13.84 -0.30 -3.40
C PRO A 52 12.57 0.38 -3.93
N PHE A 53 12.13 1.43 -3.24
CA PHE A 53 11.04 2.33 -3.64
C PHE A 53 11.47 3.78 -3.43
N ILE A 54 10.94 4.68 -4.26
CA ILE A 54 11.19 6.13 -4.17
C ILE A 54 9.88 6.81 -3.82
N ASP A 55 9.93 7.68 -2.82
CA ASP A 55 8.81 8.57 -2.53
C ASP A 55 8.63 9.54 -3.71
N THR A 56 7.40 9.66 -4.20
CA THR A 56 7.10 10.58 -5.30
C THR A 56 7.35 12.02 -4.81
N PRO A 57 8.24 12.79 -5.46
CA PRO A 57 8.50 14.17 -5.04
C PRO A 57 7.28 15.05 -5.28
N TYR A 58 7.13 16.08 -4.45
CA TYR A 58 6.15 17.14 -4.67
C TYR A 58 6.70 18.19 -5.64
N GLY A 59 5.83 18.79 -6.45
CA GLY A 59 6.18 19.85 -7.40
C GLY A 59 6.08 19.42 -8.87
N GLU A 60 6.40 20.35 -9.76
CA GLU A 60 6.29 20.15 -11.21
C GLU A 60 7.57 19.58 -11.84
N GLU A 61 8.71 19.70 -11.15
CA GLU A 61 9.99 19.23 -11.64
C GLU A 61 10.15 17.72 -11.43
N HIS A 62 10.41 16.99 -12.51
CA HIS A 62 10.57 15.53 -12.46
C HIS A 62 11.98 15.14 -12.03
N ALA A 63 12.13 14.32 -10.99
CA ALA A 63 13.41 13.74 -10.67
C ALA A 63 13.76 12.57 -11.62
N VAL A 64 15.04 12.47 -11.99
CA VAL A 64 15.59 11.32 -12.73
C VAL A 64 16.63 10.68 -11.84
N LEU A 65 16.55 9.36 -11.68
CA LEU A 65 17.51 8.59 -10.89
C LEU A 65 18.41 7.76 -11.80
N GLU A 66 19.69 7.74 -11.43
CA GLU A 66 20.65 6.78 -11.92
C GLU A 66 21.02 5.84 -10.77
N TYR A 67 21.13 4.55 -11.06
CA TYR A 67 21.47 3.56 -10.04
C TYR A 67 22.43 2.50 -10.57
N GLN A 68 23.18 1.89 -9.65
CA GLN A 68 24.06 0.75 -9.92
C GLN A 68 23.87 -0.28 -8.80
N VAL A 69 23.69 -1.54 -9.18
CA VAL A 69 23.59 -2.64 -8.23
C VAL A 69 24.93 -3.36 -8.18
N GLY A 70 25.53 -3.47 -6.99
CA GLY A 70 26.89 -4.00 -6.87
C GLY A 70 27.09 -5.46 -7.28
N ASN A 71 26.00 -6.21 -7.46
CA ASN A 71 26.02 -7.52 -8.09
C ASN A 71 24.70 -7.74 -8.83
N GLU A 72 24.70 -7.51 -10.15
CA GLU A 72 23.49 -7.63 -10.98
C GLU A 72 22.92 -9.06 -10.98
N SER A 73 23.78 -10.09 -10.92
CA SER A 73 23.37 -11.50 -10.82
C SER A 73 22.69 -11.83 -9.49
N ALA A 74 22.82 -10.98 -8.47
CA ALA A 74 22.12 -11.09 -7.20
C ALA A 74 20.76 -10.36 -7.20
N THR A 75 20.31 -9.81 -8.32
CA THR A 75 18.99 -9.19 -8.44
C THR A 75 17.94 -10.18 -8.90
N LYS A 76 16.82 -10.23 -8.18
CA LYS A 76 15.60 -10.91 -8.61
C LYS A 76 14.65 -9.84 -9.14
N PRO A 77 14.09 -9.96 -10.36
CA PRO A 77 13.07 -9.03 -10.82
C PRO A 77 11.86 -9.09 -9.87
N LEU A 78 11.29 -7.93 -9.57
CA LEU A 78 10.06 -7.85 -8.80
C LEU A 78 8.88 -8.20 -9.73
N PRO A 79 8.09 -9.25 -9.45
CA PRO A 79 6.86 -9.49 -10.17
C PRO A 79 5.88 -8.35 -9.88
N ILE A 80 5.40 -7.68 -10.93
CA ILE A 80 4.42 -6.59 -10.81
C ILE A 80 3.20 -6.95 -11.64
N TYR A 81 2.05 -7.10 -10.99
CA TYR A 81 0.77 -7.18 -11.67
C TYR A 81 0.14 -5.78 -11.72
N LYS A 82 -0.19 -5.33 -12.92
CA LYS A 82 -0.99 -4.11 -13.16
C LYS A 82 -2.34 -4.54 -13.68
N GLN A 83 -3.35 -3.69 -13.49
CA GLN A 83 -4.69 -3.91 -14.04
C GLN A 83 -4.63 -4.29 -15.53
N GLN A 84 -5.37 -5.33 -15.92
CA GLN A 84 -5.38 -5.95 -17.25
C GLN A 84 -4.02 -6.51 -17.70
N GLY A 85 -3.10 -6.73 -16.77
CA GLY A 85 -1.80 -7.33 -17.01
C GLY A 85 -1.88 -8.85 -17.21
N SER A 86 -0.77 -9.44 -17.65
CA SER A 86 -0.66 -10.89 -17.81
C SER A 86 -0.46 -11.58 -16.47
N VAL A 87 -1.51 -12.24 -15.97
CA VAL A 87 -1.46 -13.07 -14.75
C VAL A 87 -0.42 -14.19 -14.89
N SER A 88 -0.34 -14.80 -16.07
CA SER A 88 0.64 -15.85 -16.37
C SER A 88 2.07 -15.33 -16.26
N GLN A 89 2.37 -14.16 -16.84
CA GLN A 89 3.70 -13.55 -16.76
C GLN A 89 4.07 -13.13 -15.33
N PHE A 90 3.08 -12.63 -14.58
CA PHE A 90 3.26 -12.26 -13.18
C PHE A 90 3.71 -13.46 -12.34
N PHE A 91 2.96 -14.58 -12.40
CA PHE A 91 3.33 -15.77 -11.63
C PHE A 91 4.57 -16.48 -12.19
N SER A 92 4.75 -16.54 -13.51
CA SER A 92 5.95 -17.16 -14.09
C SER A 92 7.22 -16.42 -13.67
N THR A 93 7.20 -15.09 -13.61
CA THR A 93 8.31 -14.29 -13.07
C THR A 93 8.55 -14.62 -11.60
N TRP A 94 7.48 -14.68 -10.79
CA TRP A 94 7.61 -14.98 -9.37
C TRP A 94 8.19 -16.38 -9.12
N ASP A 95 7.71 -17.38 -9.87
CA ASP A 95 8.14 -18.77 -9.74
C ASP A 95 9.56 -18.99 -10.28
N GLN A 96 9.91 -18.40 -11.43
CA GLN A 96 11.22 -18.56 -12.06
C GLN A 96 12.35 -17.97 -11.21
N PHE A 97 12.15 -16.76 -10.67
CA PHE A 97 13.19 -16.04 -9.94
C PHE A 97 13.12 -16.24 -8.42
N ASP A 98 12.10 -16.95 -7.95
CA ASP A 98 11.86 -17.25 -6.54
C ASP A 98 11.90 -15.98 -5.65
N GLY A 99 11.26 -14.91 -6.12
CA GLY A 99 11.27 -13.59 -5.48
C GLY A 99 10.65 -13.58 -4.08
N GLU A 100 11.23 -12.78 -3.16
CA GLU A 100 10.69 -12.67 -1.79
C GLU A 100 9.42 -11.82 -1.70
N TYR A 101 9.15 -11.02 -2.72
CA TYR A 101 8.03 -10.10 -2.76
C TYR A 101 7.47 -9.99 -4.17
N ALA A 102 6.23 -9.49 -4.26
CA ALA A 102 5.61 -9.02 -5.48
C ALA A 102 4.80 -7.75 -5.22
N LEU A 103 4.37 -7.08 -6.28
CA LEU A 103 3.54 -5.89 -6.21
C LEU A 103 2.27 -6.07 -7.06
N ILE A 104 1.12 -5.80 -6.48
CA ILE A 104 -0.16 -5.66 -7.20
C ILE A 104 -0.48 -4.17 -7.22
N GLN A 105 -0.68 -3.61 -8.40
CA GLN A 105 -0.76 -2.16 -8.58
C GLN A 105 -2.08 -1.75 -9.25
N GLY A 106 -2.87 -0.98 -8.52
CA GLY A 106 -4.02 -0.24 -9.04
C GLY A 106 -3.67 1.20 -9.40
N LYS A 107 -4.72 1.98 -9.68
CA LYS A 107 -4.62 3.42 -9.92
C LYS A 107 -4.41 4.17 -8.60
N SER A 108 -5.18 3.83 -7.57
CA SER A 108 -5.22 4.53 -6.28
C SER A 108 -4.40 3.84 -5.19
N PHE A 109 -3.92 2.63 -5.43
CA PHE A 109 -3.15 1.86 -4.45
C PHE A 109 -2.11 0.94 -5.08
N GLN A 110 -1.20 0.46 -4.24
CA GLN A 110 -0.33 -0.67 -4.51
C GLN A 110 -0.23 -1.56 -3.28
N LEU A 111 -0.28 -2.87 -3.48
CA LEU A 111 -0.19 -3.89 -2.44
C LEU A 111 1.12 -4.65 -2.59
N PHE A 112 1.98 -4.53 -1.58
CA PHE A 112 3.28 -5.17 -1.50
C PHE A 112 3.16 -6.50 -0.76
N VAL A 113 3.29 -7.60 -1.51
CA VAL A 113 2.94 -8.95 -1.07
C VAL A 113 4.21 -9.75 -0.76
N PRO A 114 4.37 -10.32 0.45
CA PRO A 114 5.46 -11.25 0.74
C PRO A 114 5.21 -12.62 0.07
N LYS A 115 6.29 -13.31 -0.26
CA LYS A 115 6.29 -14.64 -0.88
C LYS A 115 5.42 -15.67 -0.15
N LYS A 116 5.32 -15.57 1.18
CA LYS A 116 4.42 -16.38 2.01
C LYS A 116 3.00 -16.43 1.46
N ASP A 117 2.51 -15.32 0.91
CA ASP A 117 1.14 -15.17 0.43
C ASP A 117 0.99 -15.44 -1.06
N LYS A 118 2.05 -15.89 -1.76
CA LYS A 118 2.01 -16.15 -3.19
C LYS A 118 0.84 -17.07 -3.59
N GLU A 119 0.60 -18.12 -2.81
CA GLU A 119 -0.51 -19.04 -3.09
C GLU A 119 -1.89 -18.45 -2.74
N LEU A 120 -1.97 -17.56 -1.75
CA LEU A 120 -3.19 -16.82 -1.45
C LEU A 120 -3.55 -15.88 -2.61
N VAL A 121 -2.56 -15.23 -3.20
CA VAL A 121 -2.73 -14.37 -4.38
C VAL A 121 -3.06 -15.21 -5.62
N ARG A 122 -2.48 -16.41 -5.77
CA ARG A 122 -2.79 -17.32 -6.88
C ARG A 122 -4.20 -17.88 -6.78
N SER A 123 -4.70 -18.10 -5.57
CA SER A 123 -6.01 -18.69 -5.29
C SER A 123 -6.84 -17.75 -4.41
N LEU A 124 -7.16 -16.58 -4.94
CA LEU A 124 -8.00 -15.60 -4.24
C LEU A 124 -9.35 -16.23 -3.90
N LYS A 125 -9.68 -16.24 -2.60
CA LYS A 125 -10.91 -16.87 -2.12
C LYS A 125 -12.16 -16.06 -2.47
N ASP A 126 -12.07 -14.74 -2.35
CA ASP A 126 -13.22 -13.84 -2.44
C ASP A 126 -13.29 -13.05 -3.76
N PHE A 127 -12.32 -13.28 -4.66
CA PHE A 127 -12.18 -12.60 -5.94
C PHE A 127 -11.88 -13.62 -7.04
N GLN A 128 -12.49 -13.45 -8.20
CA GLN A 128 -12.32 -14.32 -9.37
C GLN A 128 -10.99 -14.05 -10.10
N SER A 129 -10.41 -12.86 -9.90
CA SER A 129 -9.15 -12.46 -10.54
C SER A 129 -8.45 -11.33 -9.77
N LEU A 130 -7.18 -11.09 -10.11
CA LEU A 130 -6.43 -9.92 -9.61
C LEU A 130 -7.04 -8.60 -10.09
N ASP A 131 -7.67 -8.59 -11.26
CA ASP A 131 -8.41 -7.42 -11.75
C ASP A 131 -9.66 -7.13 -10.91
N GLU A 132 -10.38 -8.16 -10.45
CA GLU A 132 -11.51 -7.96 -9.53
C GLU A 132 -11.03 -7.43 -8.17
N LEU A 133 -9.91 -7.93 -7.66
CA LEU A 133 -9.27 -7.41 -6.45
C LEU A 133 -8.93 -5.92 -6.61
N ILE A 134 -8.28 -5.53 -7.72
CA ILE A 134 -7.95 -4.13 -8.00
C ILE A 134 -9.23 -3.29 -8.09
N ALA A 135 -10.22 -3.73 -8.87
CA ALA A 135 -11.47 -3.01 -9.03
C ALA A 135 -12.21 -2.82 -7.69
N TYR A 136 -12.16 -3.81 -6.81
CA TYR A 136 -12.72 -3.72 -5.46
C TYR A 136 -12.05 -2.62 -4.62
N TYR A 137 -10.72 -2.52 -4.66
CA TYR A 137 -10.01 -1.42 -3.99
C TYR A 137 -10.32 -0.07 -4.61
N GLU A 138 -10.31 0.05 -5.93
CA GLU A 138 -10.66 1.30 -6.61
C GLU A 138 -12.08 1.77 -6.25
N ASP A 139 -13.01 0.86 -6.04
CA ASP A 139 -14.37 1.16 -5.58
C ASP A 139 -14.41 1.65 -4.12
N ILE A 140 -13.58 1.10 -3.22
CA ILE A 140 -13.40 1.63 -1.85
C ILE A 140 -12.88 3.07 -1.91
N PHE A 141 -11.77 3.31 -2.60
CA PHE A 141 -11.17 4.63 -2.71
C PHE A 141 -12.12 5.63 -3.37
N ALA A 142 -12.83 5.24 -4.43
CA ALA A 142 -13.82 6.08 -5.09
C ALA A 142 -14.97 6.48 -4.15
N MET A 143 -15.44 5.56 -3.31
CA MET A 143 -16.45 5.88 -2.30
C MET A 143 -15.91 6.83 -1.23
N TYR A 144 -14.71 6.58 -0.72
CA TYR A 144 -14.14 7.40 0.35
C TYR A 144 -13.82 8.81 -0.14
N ASP A 145 -13.26 8.93 -1.35
CA ASP A 145 -13.10 10.20 -2.06
C ASP A 145 -14.42 10.96 -2.18
N SER A 146 -15.51 10.27 -2.55
CA SER A 146 -16.84 10.88 -2.68
C SER A 146 -17.39 11.40 -1.35
N ILE A 147 -17.20 10.64 -0.26
CA ILE A 147 -17.67 11.04 1.09
C ILE A 147 -17.04 12.36 1.53
N ILE A 148 -15.76 12.59 1.24
CA ILE A 148 -15.08 13.86 1.58
C ILE A 148 -15.10 14.89 0.45
N GLY A 149 -15.79 14.61 -0.65
CA GLY A 149 -15.99 15.56 -1.75
C GLY A 149 -14.79 15.77 -2.67
N LEU A 150 -13.92 14.78 -2.89
CA LEU A 150 -12.84 14.87 -3.88
C LEU A 150 -13.35 14.67 -5.32
N ASP A 151 -14.13 15.63 -5.82
CA ASP A 151 -14.77 15.62 -7.14
C ASP A 151 -14.00 16.40 -8.23
N GLY A 152 -12.93 17.10 -7.86
CA GLY A 152 -12.11 17.92 -8.76
C GLY A 152 -12.73 19.26 -9.17
N SER A 153 -13.81 19.69 -8.52
CA SER A 153 -14.48 20.98 -8.81
C SER A 153 -13.60 22.20 -8.51
N THR A 154 -12.71 22.08 -7.52
CA THR A 154 -11.70 23.09 -7.14
C THR A 154 -10.32 22.45 -7.03
N VAL A 155 -9.28 23.23 -6.69
CA VAL A 155 -7.93 22.69 -6.45
C VAL A 155 -7.92 21.83 -5.19
N GLU A 156 -8.66 22.25 -4.16
CA GLU A 156 -8.78 21.60 -2.86
C GLU A 156 -9.59 20.30 -2.94
N ASN A 157 -10.53 20.20 -3.91
CA ASN A 157 -11.33 19.00 -4.15
C ASN A 157 -10.64 18.00 -5.11
N ARG A 158 -9.35 18.18 -5.45
CA ARG A 158 -8.65 17.24 -6.33
C ARG A 158 -8.23 15.99 -5.58
N LYS A 159 -8.36 14.86 -6.25
CA LYS A 159 -7.79 13.60 -5.80
C LYS A 159 -6.27 13.66 -5.81
N SER A 160 -5.64 13.05 -4.80
CA SER A 160 -4.21 12.80 -4.83
C SER A 160 -3.87 11.87 -6.00
N GLN A 161 -2.73 12.11 -6.65
CA GLN A 161 -2.19 11.20 -7.65
C GLN A 161 -1.33 10.09 -7.02
N ASN A 162 -1.02 10.21 -5.73
CA ASN A 162 -0.24 9.22 -5.01
C ASN A 162 -1.08 7.98 -4.70
N ARG A 163 -0.43 6.82 -4.73
CA ARG A 163 -1.05 5.55 -4.36
C ARG A 163 -0.94 5.34 -2.86
N TYR A 164 -1.99 4.80 -2.25
CA TYR A 164 -1.86 4.12 -0.97
C TYR A 164 -0.88 2.96 -1.10
N PHE A 165 0.05 2.85 -0.15
CA PHE A 165 0.99 1.73 -0.07
C PHE A 165 0.49 0.75 0.99
N LEU A 166 -0.05 -0.39 0.56
CA LEU A 166 -0.56 -1.45 1.44
C LEU A 166 0.50 -2.54 1.61
N LYS A 167 0.75 -3.01 2.83
CA LYS A 167 1.73 -4.07 3.10
C LYS A 167 1.41 -4.85 4.38
N ALA A 168 2.14 -5.93 4.61
CA ALA A 168 2.25 -6.56 5.92
C ALA A 168 3.41 -5.95 6.71
N ASP A 169 3.30 -5.88 8.03
CA ASP A 169 4.38 -5.43 8.92
C ASP A 169 4.45 -6.30 10.18
N ILE A 170 5.39 -7.24 10.24
CA ILE A 170 5.57 -8.17 11.37
C ILE A 170 5.70 -7.41 12.70
N SER A 171 6.37 -6.26 12.68
CA SER A 171 6.63 -5.45 13.86
C SER A 171 5.68 -4.26 14.01
N GLY A 172 4.58 -4.27 13.26
CA GLY A 172 3.57 -3.21 13.26
C GLY A 172 2.88 -3.02 14.61
N ALA A 173 2.31 -1.83 14.81
CA ALA A 173 1.52 -1.52 15.99
C ALA A 173 0.09 -2.10 15.89
N GLY A 174 -0.51 -2.48 17.01
CA GLY A 174 -1.90 -2.96 17.04
C GLY A 174 -2.14 -4.19 16.16
N GLY A 175 -3.38 -4.35 15.66
CA GLY A 175 -3.71 -5.39 14.67
C GLY A 175 -3.40 -4.96 13.23
N ALA A 176 -3.53 -3.67 12.96
CA ALA A 176 -3.14 -2.98 11.74
C ALA A 176 -3.02 -1.49 12.04
N TYR A 177 -2.49 -0.70 11.11
CA TYR A 177 -2.34 0.74 11.25
C TYR A 177 -2.28 1.46 9.89
N TYR A 178 -2.76 2.70 9.89
CA TYR A 178 -2.45 3.72 8.89
C TYR A 178 -1.30 4.59 9.38
N GLY A 179 -0.22 4.67 8.61
CA GLY A 179 0.92 5.52 8.89
C GLY A 179 1.20 6.51 7.77
N THR A 180 2.10 7.46 8.03
CA THR A 180 2.49 8.51 7.07
C THR A 180 3.06 7.97 5.77
N ASN A 181 3.69 6.80 5.78
CA ASN A 181 4.40 6.25 4.63
C ASN A 181 3.66 5.08 3.96
N TRP A 182 2.88 4.32 4.73
CA TRP A 182 2.17 3.15 4.29
C TRP A 182 1.06 2.79 5.28
N THR A 183 0.13 1.97 4.82
CA THR A 183 -0.89 1.31 5.61
C THR A 183 -0.51 -0.16 5.73
N ALA A 184 -0.44 -0.69 6.95
CA ALA A 184 0.04 -2.05 7.16
C ALA A 184 -0.80 -2.84 8.17
N ASN A 185 -0.89 -4.14 7.94
CA ASN A 185 -1.45 -5.07 8.91
C ASN A 185 -0.32 -5.71 9.71
N SER A 186 -0.48 -5.78 11.02
CA SER A 186 0.61 -6.12 11.95
C SER A 186 0.81 -7.64 12.04
N SER A 187 1.33 -8.20 10.95
CA SER A 187 1.46 -9.63 10.69
C SER A 187 2.56 -9.88 9.66
N ASP A 188 2.96 -11.14 9.48
CA ASP A 188 3.86 -11.57 8.41
C ASP A 188 3.17 -11.81 7.07
N SER A 189 1.84 -11.67 7.02
CA SER A 189 0.98 -11.96 5.87
C SER A 189 0.10 -10.78 5.51
N THR A 190 -0.12 -10.55 4.23
CA THR A 190 -1.04 -9.59 3.62
C THR A 190 -2.47 -10.11 3.50
N LYS A 191 -2.80 -11.26 4.10
CA LYS A 191 -4.14 -11.88 4.00
C LYS A 191 -5.29 -10.90 4.27
N MET A 192 -5.14 -10.00 5.24
CA MET A 192 -6.15 -8.98 5.55
C MET A 192 -6.56 -8.17 4.31
N TRP A 193 -5.59 -7.85 3.46
CA TRP A 193 -5.79 -7.11 2.21
C TRP A 193 -6.35 -7.97 1.07
N LEU A 194 -6.29 -9.28 1.17
CA LEU A 194 -6.80 -10.24 0.17
C LEU A 194 -8.21 -10.73 0.49
N ASP A 195 -8.70 -10.48 1.70
CA ASP A 195 -10.05 -10.85 2.14
C ASP A 195 -11.04 -9.72 1.82
N LYS A 196 -12.15 -10.06 1.18
CA LYS A 196 -13.20 -9.10 0.86
C LYS A 196 -13.92 -8.69 2.15
N LEU A 197 -14.22 -7.40 2.26
CA LEU A 197 -14.86 -6.77 3.43
C LEU A 197 -14.13 -6.95 4.76
N SER A 198 -12.83 -7.28 4.75
CA SER A 198 -12.02 -7.23 5.96
C SER A 198 -12.23 -5.89 6.67
N TRP A 199 -12.72 -5.95 7.91
CA TRP A 199 -12.98 -4.74 8.69
C TRP A 199 -11.69 -3.92 8.86
N GLY A 200 -10.57 -4.59 9.14
CA GLY A 200 -9.26 -3.95 9.21
C GLY A 200 -8.92 -3.22 7.91
N THR A 201 -9.20 -3.82 6.75
CA THR A 201 -8.94 -3.14 5.46
C THR A 201 -9.72 -1.85 5.31
N LEU A 202 -11.03 -1.89 5.58
CA LEU A 202 -11.89 -0.72 5.46
C LEU A 202 -11.52 0.37 6.48
N HIS A 203 -11.22 -0.04 7.70
CA HIS A 203 -10.89 0.81 8.83
C HIS A 203 -9.53 1.51 8.64
N GLU A 204 -8.48 0.78 8.27
CA GLU A 204 -7.15 1.36 8.11
C GLU A 204 -7.04 2.28 6.89
N ILE A 205 -7.72 1.96 5.78
CA ILE A 205 -7.78 2.89 4.64
C ILE A 205 -8.48 4.19 5.06
N ALA A 206 -9.57 4.08 5.83
CA ALA A 206 -10.38 5.21 6.26
C ALA A 206 -9.64 6.18 7.19
N HIS A 207 -8.64 5.72 7.94
CA HIS A 207 -7.79 6.61 8.74
C HIS A 207 -7.11 7.68 7.89
N GLY A 208 -6.74 7.39 6.63
CA GLY A 208 -6.20 8.42 5.74
C GLY A 208 -7.23 9.41 5.18
N TYR A 209 -8.52 9.15 5.38
CA TYR A 209 -9.64 10.05 5.04
C TYR A 209 -10.19 10.78 6.26
N GLN A 210 -9.69 10.46 7.45
CA GLN A 210 -10.17 11.06 8.69
C GLN A 210 -9.85 12.55 8.74
N ALA A 211 -10.84 13.35 9.15
CA ALA A 211 -10.64 14.76 9.36
C ALA A 211 -9.65 15.01 10.50
N GLY A 212 -8.77 16.00 10.33
CA GLY A 212 -7.72 16.38 11.30
C GLY A 212 -8.22 17.04 12.59
N PHE A 213 -9.48 16.82 12.99
CA PHE A 213 -10.03 17.30 14.26
C PHE A 213 -9.76 16.34 15.42
N ASP A 214 -9.15 15.18 15.16
CA ASP A 214 -8.72 14.29 16.24
C ASP A 214 -7.77 15.02 17.21
N ASN A 215 -7.99 14.81 18.51
CA ASN A 215 -7.31 15.49 19.61
C ASN A 215 -7.45 17.02 19.63
N GLN A 216 -8.37 17.62 18.85
CA GLN A 216 -8.73 19.04 18.95
C GLN A 216 -9.85 19.26 19.98
N GLY A 217 -9.66 18.73 21.20
CA GLY A 217 -10.61 18.83 22.32
C GLY A 217 -11.59 17.67 22.45
N ILE A 218 -11.67 16.77 21.45
CA ILE A 218 -12.42 15.50 21.50
C ILE A 218 -11.54 14.43 20.82
N PHE A 219 -11.48 13.23 21.39
CA PHE A 219 -10.84 12.08 20.75
C PHE A 219 -11.79 11.49 19.70
N THR A 220 -11.38 11.53 18.44
CA THR A 220 -12.14 10.96 17.30
C THR A 220 -11.31 9.98 16.48
N GLY A 221 -10.07 9.73 16.89
CA GLY A 221 -9.06 8.90 16.23
C GLY A 221 -9.57 7.58 15.69
N GLU A 222 -10.38 6.88 16.50
CA GLU A 222 -10.96 5.57 16.19
C GLU A 222 -12.48 5.62 16.02
N VAL A 223 -13.03 6.79 15.68
CA VAL A 223 -14.48 7.03 15.65
C VAL A 223 -14.93 7.50 14.27
N SER A 224 -14.31 8.54 13.71
CA SER A 224 -14.77 9.11 12.43
C SER A 224 -14.42 8.24 11.23
N ASN A 225 -13.23 7.65 11.20
CA ASN A 225 -12.79 6.69 10.20
C ASN A 225 -13.78 5.50 10.05
N ASN A 226 -14.34 5.05 11.17
CA ASN A 226 -15.31 3.95 11.19
C ASN A 226 -16.57 4.21 10.35
N LEU A 227 -16.99 5.47 10.21
CA LEU A 227 -18.16 5.83 9.42
C LEU A 227 -17.99 5.47 7.94
N PHE A 228 -16.76 5.59 7.41
CA PHE A 228 -16.44 5.22 6.03
C PHE A 228 -16.60 3.71 5.81
N GLY A 229 -16.05 2.90 6.70
CA GLY A 229 -16.17 1.44 6.63
C GLY A 229 -17.62 0.97 6.75
N VAL A 230 -18.40 1.54 7.67
CA VAL A 230 -19.83 1.24 7.80
C VAL A 230 -20.58 1.65 6.54
N GLN A 231 -20.35 2.86 6.02
CA GLN A 231 -21.02 3.34 4.82
C GLN A 231 -20.74 2.45 3.61
N TYR A 232 -19.49 1.98 3.47
CA TYR A 232 -19.12 1.03 2.41
C TYR A 232 -19.87 -0.29 2.55
N GLN A 233 -19.88 -0.90 3.74
CA GLN A 233 -20.63 -2.15 3.98
C GLN A 233 -22.12 -1.97 3.69
N TYR A 234 -22.73 -0.86 4.13
CA TYR A 234 -24.13 -0.54 3.87
C TYR A 234 -24.43 -0.32 2.39
N SER A 235 -23.52 0.32 1.64
CA SER A 235 -23.69 0.52 0.20
C SER A 235 -23.75 -0.79 -0.59
N LYS A 236 -23.05 -1.83 -0.12
CA LYS A 236 -22.98 -3.14 -0.79
C LYS A 236 -24.06 -4.11 -0.32
N TYR A 237 -24.46 -4.05 0.95
CA TYR A 237 -25.32 -5.06 1.57
C TYR A 237 -26.64 -4.52 2.11
N GLY A 238 -26.86 -3.20 2.08
CA GLY A 238 -27.99 -2.56 2.75
C GLY A 238 -28.06 -2.99 4.22
N LYS A 239 -29.26 -3.31 4.70
CA LYS A 239 -29.48 -3.76 6.09
C LYS A 239 -28.84 -5.10 6.44
N LYS A 240 -28.41 -5.91 5.47
CA LYS A 240 -27.64 -7.13 5.79
C LYS A 240 -26.27 -6.79 6.40
N ALA A 241 -25.76 -5.57 6.23
CA ALA A 241 -24.55 -5.09 6.87
C ALA A 241 -24.59 -5.24 8.41
N ASP A 242 -25.77 -5.14 9.05
CA ASP A 242 -25.94 -5.29 10.51
C ASP A 242 -25.64 -6.72 11.01
N GLN A 243 -25.54 -7.69 10.11
CA GLN A 243 -25.26 -9.10 10.42
C GLN A 243 -23.82 -9.49 10.09
N VAL A 244 -23.15 -8.75 9.21
CA VAL A 244 -21.81 -9.07 8.69
C VAL A 244 -20.75 -8.04 9.09
N GLY A 245 -21.16 -6.85 9.52
CA GLY A 245 -20.27 -5.77 9.95
C GLY A 245 -19.76 -5.97 11.37
N CYS A 246 -18.54 -5.50 11.64
CA CYS A 246 -17.89 -5.64 12.95
C CYS A 246 -18.39 -4.61 13.98
N LEU A 247 -18.75 -3.39 13.52
CA LEU A 247 -19.19 -2.31 14.42
C LEU A 247 -20.62 -2.46 14.92
N ILE A 248 -21.54 -2.85 14.03
CA ILE A 248 -22.94 -3.01 14.38
C ILE A 248 -23.17 -4.49 14.61
N SER A 249 -22.75 -4.98 15.78
CA SER A 249 -23.25 -6.26 16.25
C SER A 249 -24.72 -6.03 16.62
N GLY A 250 -25.63 -6.50 15.76
CA GLY A 250 -27.07 -6.34 15.92
C GLY A 250 -27.64 -7.08 17.15
N LYS A 251 -27.28 -6.65 18.36
CA LYS A 251 -28.01 -6.92 19.59
C LYS A 251 -28.77 -5.65 19.97
N ARG A 252 -29.79 -5.30 19.19
CA ARG A 252 -30.92 -4.60 19.81
C ARG A 252 -31.47 -5.58 20.82
N ASN A 253 -31.38 -5.25 22.11
CA ASN A 253 -32.13 -5.95 23.16
C ASN A 253 -33.56 -6.09 22.66
N ARG A 254 -33.97 -7.32 22.34
CA ARG A 254 -35.38 -7.68 22.23
C ARG A 254 -35.88 -7.99 23.62
#